data_AF-A0AAI8MKC4-F1
#
_entry.id   AF-A0AAI8MKC4-F1
#
_cell.length_a   1.000
_cell.length_b   1.000
_cell.length_c   1.000
_cell.angle_alpha   90.00
_cell.angle_beta   90.00
_cell.angle_gamma   90.00
#
_symmetry.space_group_name_H-M   'P 1'
#
loop_
_entity.id
_entity.type
_entity.pdbx_description
1 polymer ?
#
loop_
_entity_poly.entity_id
_entity_poly.type
_entity_poly.pdbx_seq_one_letter_code
_entity_poly.pdbx_strand_id
1 'polypeptide(L)'
;MSEREELEETALPAVLVRRSDLPVPFVHPGSSFFGGLPRLPPQFEWPRADVRANVELETVALTFVAQIDLADVPGSKWSPLPKRGTLFFFCSSVFVDEGNPPCRVLYSPAGGNAYPERTPPPDLMPLADPNGDAQVKWLDPVLDFHSKVEFKYPLSFRPFRDFDFHDDVVGGEVLIESLSRALGPGEPDTRDLLQYRTVEEYAKDVEWPFNWLLITHVVRSVLWHVRLDLTREAHDKPLTDEVAAELQRLRRGAIGWLERCRALTPLDDVDADAKLAFRAWWVGVAEAYGTMVGQVFTSAFSIAADLGHAINYTIRCLAAQSADACDDVPLGYLANLARQNHWKAPTVKDGQNRRFSSAIHQMLGYGFGPQNATEEHMEDILLLQIQGDPAFFNWHANTGGVLHFWIDPDALAQFDFSKVAATYECD
;
A
#
# COMPACT_ATOMS: atom_id res chain seq x y z
N MET A 1 6.08 -42.64 -2.54
CA MET A 1 6.24 -41.36 -1.83
C MET A 1 4.85 -40.79 -1.67
N SER A 2 4.52 -40.22 -0.53
CA SER A 2 3.27 -39.45 -0.40
C SER A 2 3.44 -38.09 -1.09
N GLU A 3 2.34 -37.48 -1.52
CA GLU A 3 2.33 -36.12 -2.10
C GLU A 3 3.03 -35.10 -1.18
N ARG A 4 2.80 -35.21 0.13
CA ARG A 4 3.51 -34.40 1.14
C ARG A 4 5.03 -34.62 1.10
N GLU A 5 5.49 -35.86 0.98
CA GLU A 5 6.93 -36.17 0.89
C GLU A 5 7.54 -35.61 -0.41
N GLU A 6 6.81 -35.66 -1.53
CA GLU A 6 7.21 -35.07 -2.81
C GLU A 6 7.39 -33.55 -2.70
N LEU A 7 6.38 -32.86 -2.15
CA LEU A 7 6.44 -31.42 -1.90
C LEU A 7 7.56 -31.03 -0.93
N GLU A 8 7.76 -31.81 0.13
CA GLU A 8 8.81 -31.55 1.10
C GLU A 8 10.23 -31.79 0.53
N GLU A 9 10.38 -32.67 -0.46
CA GLU A 9 11.66 -32.91 -1.15
C GLU A 9 12.03 -31.77 -2.11
N THR A 10 11.04 -31.21 -2.82
CA THR A 10 11.26 -30.12 -3.78
C THR A 10 11.23 -28.72 -3.16
N ALA A 11 10.70 -28.56 -1.94
CA ALA A 11 10.54 -27.25 -1.33
C ALA A 11 11.83 -26.41 -1.24
N LEU A 12 11.74 -25.18 -1.71
CA LEU A 12 12.84 -24.22 -1.76
C LEU A 12 12.94 -23.39 -0.48
N PRO A 13 14.16 -22.99 -0.08
CA PRO A 13 14.33 -22.02 1.00
C PRO A 13 13.92 -20.63 0.51
N ALA A 14 13.11 -19.95 1.32
CA ALA A 14 12.58 -18.63 1.02
C ALA A 14 12.73 -17.69 2.22
N VAL A 15 12.56 -16.40 1.97
CA VAL A 15 12.60 -15.34 2.98
C VAL A 15 11.29 -14.58 2.93
N LEU A 16 10.52 -14.64 4.01
CA LEU A 16 9.39 -13.76 4.23
C LEU A 16 9.87 -12.35 4.50
N VAL A 17 9.31 -11.37 3.79
CA VAL A 17 9.58 -9.94 3.95
C VAL A 17 8.39 -9.32 4.67
N ARG A 18 8.59 -8.88 5.91
CA ARG A 18 7.51 -8.29 6.72
C ARG A 18 7.81 -6.81 6.99
N ARG A 19 6.89 -5.94 6.57
CA ARG A 19 6.93 -4.53 6.98
C ARG A 19 6.58 -4.36 8.46
N SER A 20 7.02 -3.27 9.08
CA SER A 20 6.59 -2.89 10.43
C SER A 20 5.08 -2.61 10.50
N ASP A 21 4.51 -2.87 11.68
CA ASP A 21 3.14 -2.50 11.99
C ASP A 21 3.01 -0.97 12.06
N LEU A 22 1.81 -0.46 11.74
CA LEU A 22 1.54 0.97 11.72
C LEU A 22 0.98 1.48 13.06
N PRO A 23 1.14 2.78 13.37
CA PRO A 23 1.88 3.76 12.57
C PRO A 23 3.40 3.64 12.79
N VAL A 24 4.20 4.03 11.78
CA VAL A 24 5.66 4.09 11.88
C VAL A 24 6.14 5.54 11.92
N PRO A 25 7.12 5.89 12.77
CA PRO A 25 7.72 7.23 12.77
C PRO A 25 8.40 7.54 11.43
N PHE A 26 8.37 8.81 11.04
CA PHE A 26 9.00 9.26 9.78
C PHE A 26 10.51 9.00 9.78
N VAL A 27 11.18 9.31 10.90
CA VAL A 27 12.60 9.01 11.08
C VAL A 27 12.74 7.63 11.74
N HIS A 28 13.00 6.62 10.91
CA HIS A 28 13.33 5.27 11.38
C HIS A 28 14.74 4.84 10.91
N PRO A 29 15.55 4.17 11.76
CA PRO A 29 16.95 3.81 11.46
C PRO A 29 17.14 2.62 10.53
N GLY A 30 16.05 1.94 10.16
CA GLY A 30 16.07 0.75 9.29
C GLY A 30 16.86 0.96 8.00
N SER A 31 17.68 -0.03 7.66
CA SER A 31 18.48 -0.13 6.44
C SER A 31 17.73 -0.78 5.29
N SER A 32 16.70 -1.57 5.60
CA SER A 32 15.79 -2.20 4.66
C SER A 32 14.39 -1.64 4.84
N PHE A 33 13.78 -1.19 3.74
CA PHE A 33 12.47 -0.55 3.75
C PHE A 33 11.79 -0.59 2.38
N PHE A 34 10.47 -0.54 2.43
CA PHE A 34 9.55 -0.37 1.31
C PHE A 34 9.19 1.12 1.19
N GLY A 35 9.17 1.67 -0.03
CA GLY A 35 8.94 3.10 -0.28
C GLY A 35 10.01 3.99 0.30
N GLY A 36 9.74 5.27 0.50
CA GLY A 36 10.72 6.22 1.00
C GLY A 36 11.61 6.82 -0.07
N LEU A 37 12.60 7.57 0.41
CA LEU A 37 13.72 8.01 -0.41
C LEU A 37 14.86 7.00 -0.31
N PRO A 38 15.42 6.53 -1.45
CA PRO A 38 16.55 5.62 -1.41
C PRO A 38 17.79 6.31 -0.86
N ARG A 39 18.61 5.57 -0.12
CA ARG A 39 19.98 5.97 0.25
C ARG A 39 20.94 5.60 -0.88
N LEU A 40 20.66 6.13 -2.08
CA LEU A 40 21.33 5.71 -3.31
C LEU A 40 22.76 6.27 -3.39
N PRO A 41 23.76 5.45 -3.75
CA PRO A 41 25.11 5.95 -4.00
C PRO A 41 25.13 7.09 -5.03
N PRO A 42 25.96 8.13 -4.84
CA PRO A 42 25.98 9.31 -5.71
C PRO A 42 26.43 8.99 -7.16
N GLN A 43 27.15 7.90 -7.37
CA GLN A 43 27.57 7.45 -8.70
C GLN A 43 26.47 6.77 -9.52
N PHE A 44 25.36 6.38 -8.89
CA PHE A 44 24.24 5.79 -9.63
C PHE A 44 23.34 6.89 -10.14
N GLU A 45 23.00 6.84 -11.43
CA GLU A 45 21.93 7.66 -11.96
C GLU A 45 20.58 7.18 -11.42
N TRP A 46 19.57 8.07 -11.41
CA TRP A 46 18.21 7.62 -11.12
C TRP A 46 17.70 6.79 -12.30
N PRO A 47 17.23 5.54 -12.08
CA PRO A 47 16.76 4.71 -13.17
C PRO A 47 15.64 5.34 -14.00
N ARG A 48 15.76 5.23 -15.32
CA ARG A 48 14.79 5.74 -16.28
C ARG A 48 14.40 4.64 -17.25
N ALA A 49 13.17 4.71 -17.75
CA ALA A 49 12.68 3.82 -18.81
C ALA A 49 11.65 4.54 -19.68
N ASP A 50 11.48 4.04 -20.89
CA ASP A 50 10.35 4.40 -21.74
C ASP A 50 9.11 3.67 -21.20
N VAL A 51 8.11 4.44 -20.78
CA VAL A 51 6.82 3.91 -20.30
C VAL A 51 5.71 4.39 -21.20
N ARG A 52 4.63 3.61 -21.28
CA ARG A 52 3.45 3.98 -22.03
C ARG A 52 2.35 4.44 -21.08
N ALA A 53 2.53 5.64 -20.52
CA ALA A 53 1.53 6.22 -19.61
C ALA A 53 0.20 6.57 -20.29
N ASN A 54 0.17 6.72 -21.62
CA ASN A 54 -1.00 7.02 -22.47
C ASN A 54 -0.79 6.48 -23.91
N VAL A 55 -1.21 7.19 -24.97
CA VAL A 55 -1.03 6.77 -26.38
C VAL A 55 0.43 6.84 -26.82
N GLU A 56 1.21 7.78 -26.27
CA GLU A 56 2.61 8.05 -26.61
C GLU A 56 3.59 7.45 -25.58
N LEU A 57 4.78 7.08 -26.06
CA LEU A 57 5.90 6.63 -25.22
C LEU A 57 6.64 7.85 -24.65
N GLU A 58 6.93 7.82 -23.36
CA GLU A 58 7.71 8.86 -22.68
C GLU A 58 8.82 8.24 -21.81
N THR A 59 10.02 8.82 -21.85
CA THR A 59 11.11 8.42 -20.95
C THR A 59 10.96 9.09 -19.59
N VAL A 60 10.53 8.34 -18.58
CA VAL A 60 10.30 8.87 -17.23
C VAL A 60 11.31 8.34 -16.22
N ALA A 61 11.47 9.04 -15.09
CA ALA A 61 12.17 8.50 -13.94
C ALA A 61 11.28 7.46 -13.22
N LEU A 62 11.83 6.26 -13.00
CA LEU A 62 11.10 5.14 -12.40
C LEU A 62 10.83 5.38 -10.91
N THR A 63 9.68 4.87 -10.44
CA THR A 63 9.30 4.91 -9.03
C THR A 63 10.21 4.00 -8.22
N PHE A 64 10.73 4.52 -7.11
CA PHE A 64 11.49 3.72 -6.15
C PHE A 64 10.54 2.86 -5.31
N VAL A 65 10.82 1.56 -5.26
CA VAL A 65 9.94 0.54 -4.65
C VAL A 65 10.47 0.08 -3.30
N ALA A 66 11.76 -0.27 -3.23
CA ALA A 66 12.35 -0.86 -2.04
C ALA A 66 13.87 -0.68 -1.98
N GLN A 67 14.39 -0.60 -0.77
CA GLN A 67 15.80 -0.77 -0.45
C GLN A 67 15.95 -1.97 0.48
N ILE A 68 16.85 -2.89 0.18
CA ILE A 68 17.13 -4.07 1.00
C ILE A 68 18.63 -4.15 1.26
N ASP A 69 19.04 -3.99 2.52
CA ASP A 69 20.39 -4.30 2.95
C ASP A 69 20.51 -5.81 3.15
N LEU A 70 21.39 -6.45 2.38
CA LEU A 70 21.59 -7.89 2.40
C LEU A 70 22.19 -8.40 3.71
N ALA A 71 22.69 -7.51 4.59
CA ALA A 71 23.05 -7.87 5.95
C ALA A 71 21.81 -8.21 6.83
N ASP A 72 20.63 -7.69 6.49
CA ASP A 72 19.37 -7.95 7.19
C ASP A 72 18.71 -9.27 6.72
N VAL A 73 19.07 -9.75 5.54
CA VAL A 73 18.46 -10.92 4.90
C VAL A 73 19.08 -12.22 5.47
N PRO A 74 18.27 -13.14 6.05
CA PRO A 74 18.76 -14.39 6.57
C PRO A 74 19.21 -15.32 5.43
N GLY A 75 20.00 -16.33 5.79
CA GLY A 75 20.34 -17.40 4.84
C GLY A 75 21.68 -17.26 4.14
N SER A 76 22.64 -16.55 4.74
CA SER A 76 24.03 -16.39 4.22
C SER A 76 24.79 -17.67 3.86
N LYS A 77 24.25 -18.85 4.20
CA LYS A 77 24.79 -20.19 3.87
C LYS A 77 24.14 -20.86 2.67
N TRP A 78 22.91 -20.50 2.32
CA TRP A 78 22.11 -21.18 1.29
C TRP A 78 21.55 -20.24 0.23
N SER A 79 21.45 -18.95 0.54
CA SER A 79 20.97 -17.93 -0.39
C SER A 79 22.00 -17.69 -1.49
N PRO A 80 21.57 -17.60 -2.76
CA PRO A 80 22.45 -17.24 -3.88
C PRO A 80 22.78 -15.73 -3.89
N LEU A 81 22.14 -14.92 -3.03
CA LEU A 81 22.34 -13.49 -2.98
C LEU A 81 23.75 -13.12 -2.44
N PRO A 82 24.29 -11.95 -2.81
CA PRO A 82 25.46 -11.41 -2.16
C PRO A 82 25.28 -11.37 -0.63
N LYS A 83 26.34 -11.70 0.13
CA LYS A 83 26.28 -11.75 1.61
C LYS A 83 26.16 -10.38 2.27
N ARG A 84 26.47 -9.31 1.53
CA ARG A 84 26.51 -7.92 1.98
C ARG A 84 26.21 -7.03 0.78
N GLY A 85 25.89 -5.78 1.07
CA GLY A 85 25.55 -4.78 0.07
C GLY A 85 24.06 -4.47 0.13
N THR A 86 23.62 -3.59 -0.77
CA THR A 86 22.25 -3.09 -0.79
C THR A 86 21.68 -3.24 -2.20
N LEU A 87 20.47 -3.78 -2.27
CA LEU A 87 19.66 -3.79 -3.48
C LEU A 87 18.67 -2.62 -3.45
N PHE A 88 18.52 -1.95 -4.58
CA PHE A 88 17.55 -0.87 -4.78
C PHE A 88 16.65 -1.23 -5.94
N PHE A 89 15.34 -1.27 -5.68
CA PHE A 89 14.32 -1.69 -6.65
C PHE A 89 13.59 -0.47 -7.19
N PHE A 90 13.50 -0.36 -8.51
CA PHE A 90 12.76 0.68 -9.21
C PHE A 90 11.85 0.03 -10.25
N CYS A 91 10.64 0.57 -10.40
CA CYS A 91 9.64 0.02 -11.32
C CYS A 91 8.72 1.11 -11.85
N SER A 92 8.14 0.87 -13.02
CA SER A 92 7.01 1.64 -13.55
C SER A 92 5.85 1.53 -12.57
N SER A 93 5.26 2.65 -12.14
CA SER A 93 4.00 2.68 -11.37
C SER A 93 2.74 2.74 -12.24
N VAL A 94 2.89 2.64 -13.56
CA VAL A 94 1.79 2.43 -14.49
C VAL A 94 1.75 0.94 -14.79
N PHE A 95 0.88 0.22 -14.08
CA PHE A 95 0.76 -1.24 -14.17
C PHE A 95 -0.43 -1.69 -15.03
N VAL A 96 -1.30 -0.76 -15.43
CA VAL A 96 -2.46 -1.05 -16.27
C VAL A 96 -1.96 -1.33 -17.69
N ASP A 97 -2.34 -2.49 -18.24
CA ASP A 97 -1.95 -3.02 -19.56
C ASP A 97 -0.47 -3.45 -19.73
N GLU A 98 0.41 -3.10 -18.79
CA GLU A 98 1.83 -3.49 -18.77
C GLU A 98 2.04 -4.65 -17.77
N GLY A 99 1.61 -5.87 -18.10
CA GLY A 99 1.87 -7.06 -17.26
C GLY A 99 3.36 -7.32 -16.96
N ASN A 100 4.26 -6.65 -17.69
CA ASN A 100 5.71 -6.64 -17.50
C ASN A 100 6.20 -5.19 -17.35
N PRO A 101 5.99 -4.54 -16.18
CA PRO A 101 6.32 -3.12 -16.01
C PRO A 101 7.84 -2.89 -16.13
N PRO A 102 8.30 -1.85 -16.84
CA PRO A 102 9.72 -1.51 -16.89
C PRO A 102 10.34 -1.37 -15.51
N CYS A 103 11.42 -2.10 -15.24
CA CYS A 103 12.09 -2.10 -13.95
C CYS A 103 13.60 -1.94 -14.03
N ARG A 104 14.22 -1.54 -12.92
CA ARG A 104 15.67 -1.58 -12.72
C ARG A 104 15.98 -1.98 -11.29
N VAL A 105 16.92 -2.90 -11.12
CA VAL A 105 17.50 -3.22 -9.81
C VAL A 105 18.97 -2.82 -9.82
N LEU A 106 19.38 -2.09 -8.79
CA LEU A 106 20.77 -1.65 -8.62
C LEU A 106 21.36 -2.36 -7.41
N TYR A 107 22.62 -2.78 -7.53
CA TYR A 107 23.38 -3.36 -6.42
C TYR A 107 24.57 -2.47 -6.05
N SER A 108 24.67 -2.14 -4.77
CA SER A 108 25.83 -1.48 -4.18
C SER A 108 26.51 -2.42 -3.19
N PRO A 109 27.85 -2.55 -3.17
CA PRO A 109 28.55 -3.34 -2.15
C PRO A 109 28.51 -2.65 -0.76
N ALA A 110 28.08 -1.39 -0.68
CA ALA A 110 27.92 -0.67 0.57
C ALA A 110 26.61 -1.07 1.29
N GLY A 111 26.59 -0.94 2.62
CA GLY A 111 25.39 -1.18 3.42
C GLY A 111 24.33 -0.09 3.22
N GLY A 112 23.09 -0.37 3.61
CA GLY A 112 21.92 0.45 3.30
C GLY A 112 21.93 1.83 3.96
N ASN A 113 22.82 2.05 4.92
CA ASN A 113 22.99 3.30 5.65
C ASN A 113 24.25 4.08 5.22
N ALA A 114 24.92 3.65 4.16
CA ALA A 114 26.20 4.24 3.74
C ALA A 114 26.08 5.64 3.12
N TYR A 115 24.89 6.00 2.62
CA TYR A 115 24.64 7.26 1.91
C TYR A 115 23.41 7.98 2.48
N PRO A 116 23.32 9.31 2.30
CA PRO A 116 22.11 10.06 2.63
C PRO A 116 20.95 9.68 1.71
N GLU A 117 19.73 9.95 2.16
CA GLU A 117 18.52 9.83 1.34
C GLU A 117 18.57 10.79 0.16
N ARG A 118 18.09 10.34 -1.01
CA ARG A 118 18.15 11.08 -2.26
C ARG A 118 16.75 11.43 -2.75
N THR A 119 16.51 12.73 -3.01
CA THR A 119 15.25 13.21 -3.58
C THR A 119 15.04 12.67 -4.99
N PRO A 120 13.79 12.37 -5.39
CA PRO A 120 13.50 11.96 -6.75
C PRO A 120 13.73 13.10 -7.75
N PRO A 121 13.98 12.80 -9.02
CA PRO A 121 13.96 13.78 -10.10
C PRO A 121 12.60 14.51 -10.19
N PRO A 122 12.55 15.76 -10.70
CA PRO A 122 11.30 16.51 -10.86
C PRO A 122 10.28 15.85 -11.81
N ASP A 123 10.76 14.96 -12.69
CA ASP A 123 9.99 14.20 -13.66
C ASP A 123 9.79 12.74 -13.23
N LEU A 124 9.78 12.48 -11.92
CA LEU A 124 9.34 11.21 -11.36
C LEU A 124 7.94 10.89 -11.89
N MET A 125 7.78 9.68 -12.41
CA MET A 125 6.47 9.24 -12.83
C MET A 125 5.47 9.25 -11.66
N PRO A 126 4.20 9.58 -11.91
CA PRO A 126 3.21 9.57 -10.85
C PRO A 126 2.96 8.13 -10.37
N LEU A 127 2.77 7.98 -9.06
CA LEU A 127 2.30 6.75 -8.43
C LEU A 127 0.84 6.51 -8.89
N ALA A 128 0.64 5.83 -10.02
CA ALA A 128 -0.62 5.72 -10.75
C ALA A 128 -1.13 7.05 -11.38
N ASP A 129 -2.09 6.96 -12.30
CA ASP A 129 -2.80 8.12 -12.88
C ASP A 129 -3.48 8.93 -11.75
N PRO A 130 -3.59 10.27 -11.81
CA PRO A 130 -4.49 11.06 -10.95
C PRO A 130 -5.96 10.57 -10.89
N ASN A 131 -6.41 9.75 -11.85
CA ASN A 131 -7.70 9.05 -11.82
C ASN A 131 -7.60 7.58 -11.34
N GLY A 132 -6.39 7.08 -11.13
CA GLY A 132 -6.11 5.69 -10.78
C GLY A 132 -6.66 5.29 -9.40
N ASP A 133 -6.98 4.01 -9.26
CA ASP A 133 -7.64 3.46 -8.07
C ASP A 133 -6.71 3.30 -6.85
N ALA A 134 -5.40 3.50 -7.01
CA ALA A 134 -4.40 3.14 -6.02
C ALA A 134 -3.96 4.27 -5.07
N GLN A 135 -4.32 5.53 -5.34
CA GLN A 135 -4.07 6.66 -4.42
C GLN A 135 -5.35 7.11 -3.71
N VAL A 136 -5.19 7.67 -2.51
CA VAL A 136 -6.27 8.37 -1.82
C VAL A 136 -6.60 9.64 -2.61
N LYS A 137 -7.65 9.57 -3.43
CA LYS A 137 -7.96 10.53 -4.53
C LYS A 137 -8.19 11.97 -4.09
N TRP A 138 -8.38 12.21 -2.80
CA TRP A 138 -8.61 13.52 -2.19
C TRP A 138 -7.39 14.09 -1.46
N LEU A 139 -6.26 13.39 -1.43
CA LEU A 139 -4.99 13.97 -0.99
C LEU A 139 -4.44 14.92 -2.06
N ASP A 140 -3.76 15.96 -1.60
CA ASP A 140 -3.04 16.93 -2.42
C ASP A 140 -1.57 16.49 -2.56
N PRO A 141 -1.10 16.11 -3.76
CA PRO A 141 0.26 15.62 -3.97
C PRO A 141 1.35 16.63 -3.62
N VAL A 142 1.03 17.93 -3.57
CA VAL A 142 1.98 18.97 -3.21
C VAL A 142 2.11 19.09 -1.69
N LEU A 143 0.98 19.00 -0.98
CA LEU A 143 0.88 19.32 0.45
C LEU A 143 0.97 18.09 1.36
N ASP A 144 0.46 16.95 0.92
CA ASP A 144 0.18 15.81 1.78
C ASP A 144 1.35 14.81 1.71
N PHE A 145 2.16 14.73 2.76
CA PHE A 145 3.40 13.96 2.77
C PHE A 145 3.23 12.47 2.37
N HIS A 146 2.18 11.77 2.84
CA HIS A 146 1.95 10.37 2.49
C HIS A 146 1.28 10.17 1.11
N SER A 147 1.05 11.23 0.34
CA SER A 147 0.74 11.11 -1.09
C SER A 147 2.00 10.93 -1.95
N LYS A 148 3.18 11.14 -1.37
CA LYS A 148 4.48 11.02 -2.03
C LYS A 148 5.13 9.69 -1.73
N VAL A 149 6.06 9.27 -2.60
CA VAL A 149 6.94 8.11 -2.40
C VAL A 149 7.81 8.20 -1.14
N GLU A 150 7.82 9.32 -0.41
CA GLU A 150 8.79 9.65 0.64
C GLU A 150 8.57 8.90 1.97
N PHE A 151 7.41 8.27 2.19
CA PHE A 151 7.17 7.50 3.40
C PHE A 151 7.69 6.06 3.26
N LYS A 152 8.49 5.64 4.25
CA LYS A 152 9.15 4.33 4.26
C LYS A 152 8.56 3.40 5.31
N TYR A 153 8.46 2.13 4.95
CA TYR A 153 7.97 1.05 5.80
C TYR A 153 9.15 0.13 6.10
N PRO A 154 9.72 0.17 7.32
CA PRO A 154 10.87 -0.65 7.67
C PRO A 154 10.54 -2.14 7.53
N LEU A 155 11.55 -2.92 7.12
CA LEU A 155 11.39 -4.35 6.88
C LEU A 155 12.08 -5.20 7.94
N SER A 156 11.54 -6.39 8.14
CA SER A 156 12.14 -7.49 8.87
C SER A 156 12.02 -8.76 8.03
N PHE A 157 12.93 -9.71 8.25
CA PHE A 157 13.06 -10.88 7.40
C PHE A 157 12.99 -12.17 8.23
N ARG A 158 12.28 -13.18 7.73
CA ARG A 158 12.17 -14.49 8.38
C ARG A 158 12.36 -15.62 7.36
N PRO A 159 13.22 -16.61 7.62
CA PRO A 159 13.32 -17.75 6.73
C PRO A 159 12.07 -18.62 6.85
N PHE A 160 11.62 -19.18 5.72
CA PHE A 160 10.60 -20.22 5.67
C PHE A 160 10.87 -21.14 4.48
N ARG A 161 10.08 -22.21 4.36
CA ARG A 161 10.09 -23.07 3.16
C ARG A 161 8.91 -22.73 2.28
N ASP A 162 9.18 -22.59 0.99
CA ASP A 162 8.16 -22.38 -0.02
C ASP A 162 8.02 -23.65 -0.88
N PHE A 163 6.82 -23.88 -1.39
CA PHE A 163 6.42 -25.11 -2.06
C PHE A 163 5.78 -24.75 -3.40
N ASP A 164 6.06 -25.56 -4.42
CA ASP A 164 5.46 -25.44 -5.74
C ASP A 164 4.20 -26.30 -5.80
N PHE A 165 3.05 -25.63 -5.90
CA PHE A 165 1.74 -26.26 -6.06
C PHE A 165 0.72 -25.24 -6.57
N HIS A 166 -0.32 -25.74 -7.23
CA HIS A 166 -1.43 -24.94 -7.73
C HIS A 166 -2.77 -25.54 -7.28
N ASP A 167 -3.58 -24.74 -6.58
CA ASP A 167 -4.90 -25.13 -6.05
C ASP A 167 -4.92 -26.53 -5.39
N ASP A 168 -3.97 -26.76 -4.48
CA ASP A 168 -3.78 -28.07 -3.84
C ASP A 168 -3.87 -27.99 -2.31
N VAL A 169 -4.63 -28.93 -1.72
CA VAL A 169 -4.90 -28.96 -0.28
C VAL A 169 -3.66 -29.35 0.50
N VAL A 170 -2.90 -30.36 0.03
CA VAL A 170 -1.72 -30.86 0.75
C VAL A 170 -0.60 -29.82 0.72
N GLY A 171 -0.36 -29.20 -0.44
CA GLY A 171 0.48 -28.03 -0.66
C GLY A 171 0.10 -26.87 0.24
N GLY A 172 -1.20 -26.56 0.31
CA GLY A 172 -1.75 -25.54 1.20
C GLY A 172 -1.48 -25.82 2.67
N GLU A 173 -1.64 -27.06 3.13
CA GLU A 173 -1.35 -27.47 4.50
C GLU A 173 0.13 -27.29 4.85
N VAL A 174 1.06 -27.79 4.00
CA VAL A 174 2.50 -27.67 4.28
C VAL A 174 2.99 -26.21 4.21
N LEU A 175 2.42 -25.40 3.33
CA LEU A 175 2.69 -23.96 3.28
C LEU A 175 2.22 -23.26 4.55
N ILE A 176 0.98 -23.53 5.00
CA ILE A 176 0.44 -22.97 6.25
C ILE A 176 1.32 -23.36 7.45
N GLU A 177 1.75 -24.62 7.54
CA GLU A 177 2.66 -25.07 8.60
C GLU A 177 4.00 -24.30 8.58
N SER A 178 4.56 -24.09 7.37
CA SER A 178 5.80 -23.35 7.16
C SER A 178 5.66 -21.87 7.56
N LEU A 179 4.63 -21.19 7.07
CA LEU A 179 4.32 -19.80 7.42
C LEU A 179 4.03 -19.65 8.91
N SER A 180 3.27 -20.56 9.51
CA SER A 180 2.92 -20.52 10.93
C SER A 180 4.14 -20.74 11.83
N ARG A 181 5.17 -21.46 11.35
CA ARG A 181 6.45 -21.55 12.04
C ARG A 181 7.23 -20.24 12.02
N ALA A 182 7.12 -19.47 10.93
CA ALA A 182 7.81 -18.18 10.76
C ALA A 182 7.08 -17.01 11.44
N LEU A 183 5.74 -17.01 11.41
CA LEU A 183 4.86 -15.91 11.82
C LEU A 183 4.07 -16.18 13.11
N GLY A 184 4.05 -17.43 13.59
CA GLY A 184 3.12 -17.88 14.61
C GLY A 184 1.77 -18.32 14.03
N PRO A 185 0.83 -18.80 14.88
CA PRO A 185 -0.45 -19.36 14.42
C PRO A 185 -1.40 -18.36 13.75
N GLY A 186 -1.07 -17.06 13.79
CA GLY A 186 -1.93 -15.99 13.31
C GLY A 186 -2.99 -15.58 14.34
N GLU A 187 -3.48 -14.36 14.19
CA GLU A 187 -4.59 -13.82 14.98
C GLU A 187 -5.93 -14.15 14.32
N PRO A 188 -7.03 -14.27 15.08
CA PRO A 188 -8.36 -14.43 14.48
C PRO A 188 -8.64 -13.31 13.48
N ASP A 189 -9.24 -13.67 12.35
CA ASP A 189 -9.71 -12.67 11.41
C ASP A 189 -10.82 -11.86 12.06
N THR A 190 -10.53 -10.58 12.28
CA THR A 190 -11.45 -9.61 12.89
C THR A 190 -11.63 -8.49 11.89
N ARG A 191 -12.88 -8.09 11.67
CA ARG A 191 -13.17 -6.97 10.78
C ARG A 191 -12.36 -5.75 11.22
N ASP A 192 -11.73 -5.11 10.25
CA ASP A 192 -11.12 -3.80 10.43
C ASP A 192 -12.19 -2.85 11.00
N LEU A 193 -11.85 -2.17 12.10
CA LEU A 193 -12.76 -1.29 12.84
C LEU A 193 -13.12 -0.03 12.06
N LEU A 194 -12.42 0.30 10.98
CA LEU A 194 -12.63 1.48 10.15
C LEU A 194 -13.16 1.11 8.76
N GLN A 195 -12.77 -0.05 8.24
CA GLN A 195 -13.28 -0.55 6.97
C GLN A 195 -14.73 -1.01 7.11
N TYR A 196 -15.56 -0.69 6.12
CA TYR A 196 -16.97 -1.10 6.05
C TYR A 196 -17.89 -0.60 7.16
N ARG A 197 -17.43 0.33 8.01
CA ARG A 197 -18.31 0.98 8.98
C ARG A 197 -19.42 1.75 8.30
N THR A 198 -20.60 1.75 8.91
CA THR A 198 -21.72 2.55 8.45
C THR A 198 -21.64 3.99 8.94
N VAL A 199 -22.44 4.86 8.32
CA VAL A 199 -22.59 6.26 8.74
C VAL A 199 -23.06 6.34 10.18
N GLU A 200 -24.01 5.49 10.59
CA GLU A 200 -24.57 5.45 11.94
C GLU A 200 -23.52 5.02 12.98
N GLU A 201 -22.63 4.10 12.62
CA GLU A 201 -21.54 3.67 13.49
C GLU A 201 -20.53 4.79 13.73
N TYR A 202 -20.15 5.54 12.69
CA TYR A 202 -19.30 6.73 12.85
C TYR A 202 -20.00 7.86 13.59
N ALA A 203 -21.30 8.08 13.33
CA ALA A 203 -22.09 9.12 13.99
C ALA A 203 -22.23 8.89 15.52
N LYS A 204 -22.17 7.63 15.97
CA LYS A 204 -22.18 7.27 17.41
C LYS A 204 -20.80 7.36 18.05
N ASP A 205 -19.74 7.26 17.25
CA ASP A 205 -18.37 7.30 17.71
C ASP A 205 -17.92 8.74 17.98
N VAL A 206 -17.71 9.06 19.25
CA VAL A 206 -17.31 10.40 19.71
C VAL A 206 -15.79 10.53 19.84
N GLU A 207 -15.04 9.46 19.64
CA GLU A 207 -13.61 9.40 19.94
C GLU A 207 -12.74 9.71 18.72
N TRP A 208 -13.28 10.22 17.60
CA TRP A 208 -12.44 10.48 16.42
C TRP A 208 -11.18 11.29 16.80
N PRO A 209 -9.99 10.94 16.25
CA PRO A 209 -8.74 11.63 16.58
C PRO A 209 -8.71 13.03 15.94
N PHE A 210 -9.50 13.94 16.51
CA PHE A 210 -9.77 15.26 15.96
C PHE A 210 -8.54 16.15 16.02
N ASN A 211 -8.17 16.63 14.84
CA ASN A 211 -7.33 17.79 14.62
C ASN A 211 -7.81 18.45 13.32
N TRP A 212 -7.25 19.61 12.99
CA TRP A 212 -7.62 20.34 11.77
C TRP A 212 -7.23 19.60 10.47
N LEU A 213 -6.29 18.66 10.54
CA LEU A 213 -5.86 17.80 9.44
C LEU A 213 -6.96 16.80 9.07
N LEU A 214 -7.53 16.09 10.06
CA LEU A 214 -8.67 15.18 9.85
C LEU A 214 -9.83 15.90 9.17
N ILE A 215 -10.19 17.08 9.70
CA ILE A 215 -11.26 17.92 9.14
C ILE A 215 -10.92 18.29 7.68
N THR A 216 -9.70 18.75 7.42
CA THR A 216 -9.26 19.14 6.07
C THR A 216 -9.40 17.99 5.08
N HIS A 217 -8.99 16.78 5.46
CA HIS A 217 -9.03 15.60 4.60
C HIS A 217 -10.45 15.12 4.31
N VAL A 218 -11.29 15.05 5.33
CA VAL A 218 -12.71 14.71 5.15
C VAL A 218 -13.39 15.74 4.24
N VAL A 219 -13.09 17.03 4.40
CA VAL A 219 -13.63 18.10 3.55
C VAL A 219 -13.14 17.98 2.11
N ARG A 220 -11.86 17.66 1.89
CA ARG A 220 -11.31 17.41 0.55
C ARG A 220 -11.96 16.20 -0.11
N SER A 221 -12.21 15.12 0.64
CA SER A 221 -12.97 13.95 0.17
C SER A 221 -14.36 14.37 -0.34
N VAL A 222 -15.12 15.13 0.47
CA VAL A 222 -16.45 15.59 0.07
C VAL A 222 -16.38 16.46 -1.18
N LEU A 223 -15.41 17.38 -1.28
CA LEU A 223 -15.22 18.20 -2.48
C LEU A 223 -14.87 17.39 -3.72
N TRP A 224 -14.08 16.32 -3.55
CA TRP A 224 -13.74 15.40 -4.63
C TRP A 224 -14.98 14.68 -5.16
N HIS A 225 -15.79 14.08 -4.27
CA HIS A 225 -17.03 13.41 -4.66
C HIS A 225 -18.04 14.36 -5.31
N VAL A 226 -18.26 15.54 -4.73
CA VAL A 226 -19.17 16.52 -5.31
C VAL A 226 -18.70 16.96 -6.70
N ARG A 227 -17.40 17.14 -6.91
CA ARG A 227 -16.85 17.43 -8.24
C ARG A 227 -17.08 16.26 -9.19
N LEU A 228 -16.82 15.03 -8.76
CA LEU A 228 -17.03 13.83 -9.57
C LEU A 228 -18.48 13.74 -10.05
N ASP A 229 -19.44 13.81 -9.13
CA ASP A 229 -20.86 13.70 -9.45
C ASP A 229 -21.38 14.87 -10.31
N LEU A 230 -20.80 16.06 -10.19
CA LEU A 230 -21.15 17.21 -11.02
C LEU A 230 -20.55 17.17 -12.43
N THR A 231 -19.45 16.44 -12.64
CA THR A 231 -18.66 16.51 -13.90
C THR A 231 -18.70 15.25 -14.73
N ARG A 232 -19.07 14.10 -14.15
CA ARG A 232 -19.08 12.83 -14.88
C ARG A 232 -20.17 12.86 -15.95
N GLU A 233 -19.77 13.00 -17.22
CA GLU A 233 -20.67 12.96 -18.39
C GLU A 233 -21.30 11.58 -18.62
N ALA A 234 -20.80 10.54 -17.94
CA ALA A 234 -21.18 9.13 -18.13
C ALA A 234 -22.51 8.72 -17.50
N HIS A 235 -23.37 9.67 -17.09
CA HIS A 235 -24.70 9.31 -16.61
C HIS A 235 -25.64 9.11 -17.80
N ASP A 236 -26.25 7.92 -17.90
CA ASP A 236 -27.34 7.63 -18.86
C ASP A 236 -28.53 8.61 -18.73
N LYS A 237 -28.59 9.36 -17.62
CA LYS A 237 -29.62 10.37 -17.33
C LYS A 237 -28.98 11.63 -16.74
N PRO A 238 -29.40 12.84 -17.17
CA PRO A 238 -28.93 14.08 -16.56
C PRO A 238 -29.34 14.17 -15.09
N LEU A 239 -28.52 14.86 -14.28
CA LEU A 239 -28.88 15.22 -12.91
C LEU A 239 -30.17 16.04 -12.90
N THR A 240 -31.03 15.80 -11.92
CA THR A 240 -32.19 16.67 -11.67
C THR A 240 -31.73 18.00 -11.07
N ASP A 241 -32.50 19.07 -11.28
CA ASP A 241 -32.20 20.39 -10.71
C ASP A 241 -32.11 20.35 -9.17
N GLU A 242 -32.91 19.48 -8.54
CA GLU A 242 -32.89 19.26 -7.09
C GLU A 242 -31.56 18.65 -6.62
N VAL A 243 -31.11 17.58 -7.29
CA VAL A 243 -29.81 16.95 -6.97
C VAL A 243 -28.65 17.89 -7.26
N ALA A 244 -28.69 18.62 -8.38
CA ALA A 244 -27.67 19.61 -8.69
C ALA A 244 -27.61 20.71 -7.63
N ALA A 245 -28.77 21.22 -7.17
CA ALA A 245 -28.83 22.21 -6.10
C ALA A 245 -28.30 21.68 -4.76
N GLU A 246 -28.60 20.41 -4.45
CA GLU A 246 -28.12 19.74 -3.24
C GLU A 246 -26.60 19.54 -3.26
N LEU A 247 -26.04 19.04 -4.37
CA LEU A 247 -24.58 18.94 -4.56
C LEU A 247 -23.89 20.31 -4.41
N GLN A 248 -24.47 21.38 -4.96
CA GLN A 248 -23.94 22.73 -4.76
C GLN A 248 -24.05 23.22 -3.31
N ARG A 249 -25.08 22.80 -2.55
CA ARG A 249 -25.19 23.06 -1.12
C ARG A 249 -24.06 22.37 -0.35
N LEU A 250 -23.82 21.08 -0.62
CA LEU A 250 -22.73 20.32 -0.02
C LEU A 250 -21.37 20.96 -0.35
N ARG A 251 -21.17 21.36 -1.62
CA ARG A 251 -19.96 22.08 -2.05
C ARG A 251 -19.71 23.35 -1.24
N ARG A 252 -20.72 24.20 -1.05
CA ARG A 252 -20.59 25.45 -0.28
C ARG A 252 -20.24 25.17 1.18
N GLY A 253 -20.88 24.17 1.79
CA GLY A 253 -20.56 23.75 3.16
C GLY A 253 -19.12 23.27 3.30
N ALA A 254 -18.66 22.44 2.37
CA ALA A 254 -17.29 21.94 2.33
C ALA A 254 -16.26 23.07 2.11
N ILE A 255 -16.52 24.02 1.20
CA ILE A 255 -15.65 25.20 1.00
C ILE A 255 -15.55 26.02 2.29
N GLY A 256 -16.65 26.25 3.00
CA GLY A 256 -16.64 26.99 4.26
C GLY A 256 -15.76 26.34 5.34
N TRP A 257 -15.80 25.01 5.47
CA TRP A 257 -14.89 24.28 6.35
C TRP A 257 -13.43 24.39 5.88
N LEU A 258 -13.18 24.23 4.58
CA LEU A 258 -11.82 24.32 4.04
C LEU A 258 -11.20 25.71 4.28
N GLU A 259 -11.97 26.78 4.11
CA GLU A 259 -11.53 28.15 4.41
C GLU A 259 -11.20 28.33 5.88
N ARG A 260 -11.99 27.74 6.79
CA ARG A 260 -11.69 27.74 8.23
C ARG A 260 -10.37 27.02 8.52
N CYS A 261 -10.16 25.85 7.93
CA CYS A 261 -8.92 25.06 8.10
C CYS A 261 -7.66 25.81 7.65
N ARG A 262 -7.73 26.61 6.57
CA ARG A 262 -6.56 27.33 6.03
C ARG A 262 -5.90 28.30 7.02
N ALA A 263 -6.65 28.79 8.01
CA ALA A 263 -6.14 29.73 9.01
C ALA A 263 -5.53 29.03 10.24
N LEU A 264 -5.53 27.70 10.28
CA LEU A 264 -5.25 26.90 11.48
C LEU A 264 -4.08 25.95 11.23
N THR A 265 -3.35 25.61 12.29
CA THR A 265 -2.30 24.60 12.21
C THR A 265 -2.94 23.22 12.08
N PRO A 266 -2.56 22.39 11.09
CA PRO A 266 -3.25 21.12 10.84
C PRO A 266 -3.33 20.17 12.04
N LEU A 267 -2.30 20.12 12.88
CA LEU A 267 -2.23 19.15 13.99
C LEU A 267 -2.58 19.75 15.35
N ASP A 268 -3.05 21.01 15.40
CA ASP A 268 -3.61 21.58 16.62
C ASP A 268 -4.97 20.94 16.95
N ASP A 269 -5.31 20.94 18.25
CA ASP A 269 -6.60 20.45 18.73
C ASP A 269 -7.77 21.30 18.19
N VAL A 270 -8.93 20.66 18.12
CA VAL A 270 -10.20 21.28 17.69
C VAL A 270 -11.07 21.51 18.93
N ASP A 271 -11.62 22.71 19.07
CA ASP A 271 -12.52 23.03 20.18
C ASP A 271 -13.81 22.17 20.15
N ALA A 272 -14.45 22.00 21.31
CA ALA A 272 -15.59 21.10 21.46
C ALA A 272 -16.79 21.49 20.57
N ASP A 273 -17.05 22.79 20.40
CA ASP A 273 -18.15 23.28 19.56
C ASP A 273 -17.86 23.00 18.08
N ALA A 274 -16.62 23.18 17.64
CA ALA A 274 -16.18 22.84 16.31
C ALA A 274 -16.23 21.33 16.03
N LYS A 275 -15.80 20.49 16.98
CA LYS A 275 -15.93 19.02 16.91
C LYS A 275 -17.40 18.63 16.70
N LEU A 276 -18.31 19.17 17.52
CA LEU A 276 -19.73 18.88 17.43
C LEU A 276 -20.35 19.36 16.10
N ALA A 277 -20.05 20.60 15.71
CA ALA A 277 -20.54 21.18 14.46
C ALA A 277 -20.03 20.40 13.23
N PHE A 278 -18.77 19.97 13.24
CA PHE A 278 -18.19 19.20 12.16
C PHE A 278 -18.84 17.82 12.01
N ARG A 279 -19.04 17.10 13.12
CA ARG A 279 -19.71 15.79 13.10
C ARG A 279 -21.13 15.92 12.56
N ALA A 280 -21.89 16.91 13.02
CA ALA A 280 -23.24 17.16 12.53
C ALA A 280 -23.25 17.50 11.03
N TRP A 281 -22.29 18.31 10.57
CA TRP A 281 -22.12 18.61 9.15
C TRP A 281 -21.82 17.34 8.33
N TRP A 282 -20.88 16.52 8.77
CA TRP A 282 -20.51 15.28 8.09
C TRP A 282 -21.68 14.28 8.00
N VAL A 283 -22.44 14.11 9.09
CA VAL A 283 -23.66 13.28 9.08
C VAL A 283 -24.65 13.82 8.05
N GLY A 284 -24.88 15.13 8.00
CA GLY A 284 -25.76 15.75 7.01
C GLY A 284 -25.29 15.57 5.56
N VAL A 285 -23.97 15.52 5.31
CA VAL A 285 -23.42 15.16 3.99
C VAL A 285 -23.76 13.72 3.64
N ALA A 286 -23.52 12.79 4.56
CA ALA A 286 -23.78 11.36 4.33
C ALA A 286 -25.27 11.06 4.12
N GLU A 287 -26.15 11.69 4.91
CA GLU A 287 -27.61 11.60 4.75
C GLU A 287 -28.07 12.14 3.38
N ALA A 288 -27.54 13.28 2.94
CA ALA A 288 -27.84 13.82 1.62
C ALA A 288 -27.42 12.86 0.50
N TYR A 289 -26.24 12.24 0.60
CA TYR A 289 -25.85 11.20 -0.36
C TYR A 289 -26.76 9.97 -0.31
N GLY A 290 -27.32 9.64 0.86
CA GLY A 290 -28.33 8.61 1.02
C GLY A 290 -29.66 8.92 0.31
N THR A 291 -30.04 10.19 0.16
CA THR A 291 -31.28 10.57 -0.56
C THR A 291 -31.09 10.67 -2.07
N MET A 292 -29.85 10.89 -2.54
CA MET A 292 -29.50 11.01 -3.96
C MET A 292 -29.18 9.66 -4.63
N VAL A 293 -29.38 8.53 -3.93
CA VAL A 293 -29.07 7.18 -4.43
C VAL A 293 -29.68 6.93 -5.81
N GLY A 294 -28.84 6.45 -6.74
CA GLY A 294 -29.23 6.16 -8.12
C GLY A 294 -29.27 7.37 -9.06
N GLN A 295 -29.09 8.60 -8.54
CA GLN A 295 -28.90 9.81 -9.34
C GLN A 295 -27.43 10.26 -9.41
N VAL A 296 -26.61 9.84 -8.45
CA VAL A 296 -25.18 10.13 -8.35
C VAL A 296 -24.36 8.84 -8.28
N PHE A 297 -23.05 8.91 -8.54
CA PHE A 297 -22.16 7.76 -8.45
C PHE A 297 -21.75 7.48 -7.00
N THR A 298 -21.50 8.55 -6.24
CA THR A 298 -21.07 8.45 -4.85
C THR A 298 -22.19 7.94 -3.95
N SER A 299 -21.84 7.01 -3.06
CA SER A 299 -22.75 6.46 -2.07
C SER A 299 -22.43 6.99 -0.67
N ALA A 300 -23.40 6.91 0.25
CA ALA A 300 -23.16 7.18 1.67
C ALA A 300 -22.07 6.25 2.26
N PHE A 301 -21.94 5.04 1.72
CA PHE A 301 -20.85 4.12 2.08
C PHE A 301 -19.48 4.68 1.68
N SER A 302 -19.35 5.30 0.50
CA SER A 302 -18.11 5.95 0.07
C SER A 302 -17.69 7.09 1.01
N ILE A 303 -18.66 7.87 1.50
CA ILE A 303 -18.43 8.94 2.48
C ILE A 303 -17.94 8.37 3.83
N ALA A 304 -18.50 7.23 4.27
CA ALA A 304 -18.06 6.53 5.47
C ALA A 304 -16.66 5.93 5.32
N ALA A 305 -16.36 5.31 4.18
CA ALA A 305 -15.05 4.75 3.89
C ALA A 305 -13.95 5.82 3.90
N ASP A 306 -14.22 6.98 3.28
CA ASP A 306 -13.27 8.09 3.25
C ASP A 306 -12.98 8.69 4.62
N LEU A 307 -13.95 8.71 5.54
CA LEU A 307 -13.69 9.08 6.94
C LEU A 307 -12.71 8.11 7.60
N GLY A 308 -12.87 6.80 7.38
CA GLY A 308 -11.93 5.78 7.86
C GLY A 308 -10.51 5.97 7.29
N HIS A 309 -10.40 6.25 5.99
CA HIS A 309 -9.13 6.58 5.35
C HIS A 309 -8.50 7.86 5.93
N ALA A 310 -9.30 8.91 6.16
CA ALA A 310 -8.84 10.16 6.76
C ALA A 310 -8.37 9.98 8.21
N ILE A 311 -9.04 9.13 9.00
CA ILE A 311 -8.60 8.76 10.36
C ILE A 311 -7.24 8.06 10.30
N ASN A 312 -7.10 7.01 9.46
CA ASN A 312 -5.83 6.30 9.29
C ASN A 312 -4.70 7.22 8.85
N TYR A 313 -4.97 8.12 7.90
CA TYR A 313 -4.01 9.11 7.43
C TYR A 313 -3.58 10.08 8.56
N THR A 314 -4.55 10.57 9.33
CA THR A 314 -4.30 11.50 10.44
C THR A 314 -3.38 10.87 11.49
N ILE A 315 -3.63 9.62 11.86
CA ILE A 315 -2.81 8.88 12.83
C ILE A 315 -1.37 8.70 12.32
N ARG A 316 -1.19 8.41 11.03
CA ARG A 316 0.15 8.31 10.42
C ARG A 316 0.90 9.65 10.45
N CYS A 317 0.21 10.75 10.18
CA CYS A 317 0.80 12.09 10.27
C CYS A 317 1.20 12.47 11.70
N LEU A 318 0.40 12.09 12.70
CA LEU A 318 0.76 12.26 14.10
C LEU A 318 2.04 11.49 14.43
N ALA A 319 2.11 10.21 14.10
CA ALA A 319 3.29 9.38 14.33
C ALA A 319 4.56 9.90 13.61
N ALA A 320 4.39 10.56 12.47
CA ALA A 320 5.48 11.20 11.73
C ALA A 320 6.09 12.40 12.48
N GLN A 321 5.32 13.09 13.33
CA GLN A 321 5.82 14.22 14.12
C GLN A 321 6.67 13.78 15.31
N SER A 322 6.18 12.84 16.11
CA SER A 322 6.90 12.23 17.23
C SER A 322 6.25 10.92 17.64
N ALA A 323 6.98 10.07 18.37
CA ALA A 323 6.41 8.86 18.96
C ALA A 323 5.29 9.20 19.96
N ASP A 324 5.47 10.25 20.75
CA ASP A 324 4.54 10.69 21.79
C ASP A 324 3.28 11.34 21.21
N ALA A 325 3.29 11.82 19.96
CA ALA A 325 2.13 12.42 19.31
C ALA A 325 0.96 11.45 19.11
N CYS A 326 1.20 10.14 19.23
CA CYS A 326 0.16 9.13 19.22
C CYS A 326 -0.44 8.84 20.61
N ASP A 327 0.10 9.36 21.71
CA ASP A 327 -0.38 9.06 23.07
C ASP A 327 -1.81 9.55 23.30
N ASP A 328 -2.21 10.62 22.61
CA ASP A 328 -3.56 11.19 22.68
C ASP A 328 -4.54 10.55 21.67
N VAL A 329 -4.08 9.62 20.82
CA VAL A 329 -4.95 8.90 19.89
C VAL A 329 -5.67 7.79 20.65
N PRO A 330 -7.00 7.65 20.52
CA PRO A 330 -7.73 6.56 21.16
C PRO A 330 -7.13 5.19 20.80
N LEU A 331 -6.87 4.38 21.83
CA LEU A 331 -6.20 3.08 21.68
C LEU A 331 -6.89 2.16 20.67
N GLY A 332 -8.21 2.25 20.53
CA GLY A 332 -8.98 1.46 19.56
C GLY A 332 -8.52 1.69 18.12
N TYR A 333 -8.23 2.93 17.73
CA TYR A 333 -7.78 3.23 16.37
C TYR A 333 -6.33 2.84 16.14
N LEU A 334 -5.44 3.06 17.12
CA LEU A 334 -4.05 2.59 17.03
C LEU A 334 -3.98 1.07 16.90
N ALA A 335 -4.71 0.35 17.77
CA ALA A 335 -4.78 -1.10 17.73
C ALA A 335 -5.42 -1.62 16.43
N ASN A 336 -6.34 -0.87 15.83
CA ASN A 336 -6.86 -1.19 14.51
C ASN A 336 -5.81 -1.08 13.42
N LEU A 337 -5.13 0.07 13.38
CA LEU A 337 -4.13 0.39 12.36
C LEU A 337 -2.94 -0.58 12.41
N ALA A 338 -2.47 -0.94 13.60
CA ALA A 338 -1.42 -1.95 13.77
C ALA A 338 -1.86 -3.32 13.24
N ARG A 339 -3.08 -3.74 13.61
CA ARG A 339 -3.63 -5.07 13.28
C ARG A 339 -3.79 -5.31 11.78
N GLN A 340 -3.86 -4.27 10.94
CA GLN A 340 -3.92 -4.39 9.47
C GLN A 340 -2.73 -5.15 8.89
N ASN A 341 -1.57 -5.15 9.57
CA ASN A 341 -0.36 -5.85 9.13
C ASN A 341 -0.12 -7.19 9.85
N HIS A 342 -0.96 -7.54 10.82
CA HIS A 342 -0.77 -8.76 11.60
C HIS A 342 -1.20 -9.97 10.77
N TRP A 343 -0.39 -11.03 10.83
CA TRP A 343 -0.70 -12.34 10.28
C TRP A 343 -2.03 -12.86 10.81
N LYS A 344 -2.98 -13.15 9.92
CA LYS A 344 -4.27 -13.76 10.27
C LYS A 344 -4.18 -15.26 10.25
N ALA A 345 -4.93 -15.90 11.14
CA ALA A 345 -5.04 -17.35 11.20
C ALA A 345 -5.59 -17.86 9.86
N PRO A 346 -4.80 -18.60 9.07
CA PRO A 346 -5.21 -19.03 7.75
C PRO A 346 -6.22 -20.17 7.85
N THR A 347 -7.15 -20.21 6.90
CA THR A 347 -8.03 -21.36 6.67
C THR A 347 -7.39 -22.33 5.68
N VAL A 348 -7.90 -23.57 5.63
CA VAL A 348 -7.47 -24.56 4.62
C VAL A 348 -7.62 -24.01 3.20
N LYS A 349 -8.72 -23.27 2.94
CA LYS A 349 -8.98 -22.66 1.64
C LYS A 349 -7.96 -21.56 1.32
N ASP A 350 -7.52 -20.81 2.31
CA ASP A 350 -6.49 -19.77 2.12
C ASP A 350 -5.17 -20.41 1.69
N GLY A 351 -4.78 -21.50 2.35
CA GLY A 351 -3.59 -22.29 2.00
C GLY A 351 -3.69 -22.91 0.61
N GLN A 352 -4.81 -23.59 0.32
CA GLN A 352 -5.05 -24.26 -0.96
C GLN A 352 -4.85 -23.31 -2.16
N ASN A 353 -5.37 -22.08 -2.05
CA ASN A 353 -5.30 -21.08 -3.11
C ASN A 353 -4.07 -20.16 -3.01
N ARG A 354 -3.22 -20.31 -1.99
CA ARG A 354 -2.14 -19.36 -1.64
C ARG A 354 -2.63 -17.91 -1.48
N ARG A 355 -3.88 -17.72 -1.05
CA ARG A 355 -4.52 -16.41 -0.87
C ARG A 355 -4.82 -16.20 0.60
N PHE A 356 -4.12 -15.27 1.23
CA PHE A 356 -4.24 -15.01 2.66
C PHE A 356 -4.82 -13.61 2.93
N SER A 357 -5.50 -13.44 4.06
CA SER A 357 -6.01 -12.12 4.49
C SER A 357 -4.89 -11.12 4.82
N SER A 358 -3.66 -11.59 4.99
CA SER A 358 -2.46 -10.76 5.16
C SER A 358 -1.60 -10.85 3.91
N ALA A 359 -1.05 -9.71 3.47
CA ALA A 359 -0.09 -9.69 2.37
C ALA A 359 1.16 -10.50 2.71
N ILE A 360 1.56 -11.39 1.80
CA ILE A 360 2.78 -12.20 1.89
C ILE A 360 3.80 -11.68 0.88
N HIS A 361 4.70 -10.83 1.35
CA HIS A 361 5.87 -10.40 0.59
C HIS A 361 7.03 -11.37 0.82
N GLN A 362 7.85 -11.60 -0.21
CA GLN A 362 8.81 -12.70 -0.22
C GLN A 362 10.06 -12.37 -1.02
N MET A 363 11.20 -12.97 -0.66
CA MET A 363 12.37 -13.13 -1.53
C MET A 363 12.68 -14.62 -1.63
N LEU A 364 13.23 -15.04 -2.78
CA LEU A 364 13.59 -16.42 -3.09
C LEU A 364 12.35 -17.35 -3.03
N GLY A 365 12.54 -18.66 -3.13
CA GLY A 365 11.42 -19.61 -3.24
C GLY A 365 10.74 -19.57 -4.60
N TYR A 366 9.53 -20.12 -4.67
CA TYR A 366 8.70 -20.19 -5.88
C TYR A 366 7.85 -18.93 -6.08
N GLY A 367 7.43 -18.30 -4.98
CA GLY A 367 6.54 -17.14 -5.00
C GLY A 367 5.08 -17.52 -5.20
N PHE A 368 4.27 -16.53 -5.53
CA PHE A 368 2.85 -16.67 -5.84
C PHE A 368 2.47 -15.64 -6.89
N GLY A 369 1.85 -16.09 -7.98
CA GLY A 369 1.20 -15.24 -8.98
C GLY A 369 -0.27 -15.63 -9.12
N PRO A 370 -1.21 -14.68 -9.20
CA PRO A 370 -2.60 -14.97 -9.52
C PRO A 370 -2.78 -15.47 -10.96
N GLN A 371 -1.79 -15.29 -11.84
CA GLN A 371 -1.80 -15.78 -13.22
C GLN A 371 -0.59 -16.69 -13.47
N ASN A 372 0.27 -16.41 -14.46
CA ASN A 372 1.26 -17.37 -14.96
C ASN A 372 2.72 -16.97 -14.68
N ALA A 373 2.99 -15.83 -14.05
CA ALA A 373 4.35 -15.30 -13.87
C ALA A 373 5.27 -16.28 -13.14
N THR A 374 4.77 -17.00 -12.14
CA THR A 374 5.56 -18.02 -11.42
C THR A 374 5.89 -19.23 -12.28
N GLU A 375 5.03 -19.58 -13.24
CA GLU A 375 5.29 -20.67 -14.20
C GLU A 375 6.27 -20.22 -15.29
N GLU A 376 6.11 -19.00 -15.80
CA GLU A 376 6.98 -18.41 -16.82
C GLU A 376 8.41 -18.17 -16.30
N HIS A 377 8.56 -17.90 -15.01
CA HIS A 377 9.83 -17.66 -14.32
C HIS A 377 10.27 -18.80 -13.41
N MET A 378 9.82 -20.04 -13.67
CA MET A 378 10.13 -21.21 -12.84
C MET A 378 11.63 -21.51 -12.71
N GLU A 379 12.42 -21.16 -13.73
CA GLU A 379 13.88 -21.33 -13.75
C GLU A 379 14.65 -20.11 -13.23
N ASP A 380 13.97 -18.98 -13.03
CA ASP A 380 14.56 -17.75 -12.53
C ASP A 380 14.54 -17.68 -10.99
N ILE A 381 15.31 -16.74 -10.44
CA ILE A 381 15.35 -16.47 -9.01
C ILE A 381 14.44 -15.28 -8.70
N LEU A 382 13.45 -15.51 -7.82
CA LEU A 382 12.63 -14.44 -7.26
C LEU A 382 13.47 -13.54 -6.34
N LEU A 383 13.86 -12.35 -6.80
CA LEU A 383 14.57 -11.39 -5.97
C LEU A 383 13.64 -10.75 -4.94
N LEU A 384 12.42 -10.42 -5.34
CA LEU A 384 11.43 -9.77 -4.49
C LEU A 384 10.02 -9.95 -5.06
N GLN A 385 9.09 -10.35 -4.22
CA GLN A 385 7.65 -10.33 -4.43
C GLN A 385 7.01 -9.38 -3.45
N ILE A 386 6.12 -8.52 -3.96
CA ILE A 386 5.35 -7.57 -3.18
C ILE A 386 3.88 -7.72 -3.56
N GLN A 387 3.09 -8.30 -2.65
CA GLN A 387 1.64 -8.26 -2.75
C GLN A 387 1.08 -6.87 -2.42
N GLY A 388 -0.05 -6.52 -3.04
CA GLY A 388 -0.80 -5.32 -2.73
C GLY A 388 -1.20 -5.28 -1.27
N ASP A 389 -0.93 -4.15 -0.62
CA ASP A 389 -1.21 -3.90 0.78
C ASP A 389 -1.90 -2.53 0.93
N PRO A 390 -3.14 -2.47 1.46
CA PRO A 390 -3.89 -1.21 1.65
C PRO A 390 -3.13 -0.16 2.45
N ALA A 391 -2.15 -0.57 3.26
CA ALA A 391 -1.37 0.32 4.08
C ALA A 391 -0.30 1.10 3.29
N PHE A 392 0.23 0.54 2.20
CA PHE A 392 1.38 1.09 1.50
C PHE A 392 1.22 1.08 -0.03
N PHE A 393 1.12 -0.11 -0.60
CA PHE A 393 0.96 -0.32 -2.03
C PHE A 393 -0.44 -0.85 -2.29
N ASN A 394 -1.42 0.06 -2.35
CA ASN A 394 -2.79 -0.32 -2.67
C ASN A 394 -2.97 -0.65 -4.17
N TRP A 395 -1.97 -1.29 -4.78
CA TRP A 395 -2.00 -1.77 -6.16
C TRP A 395 -3.01 -2.90 -6.24
N HIS A 396 -4.23 -2.57 -6.63
CA HIS A 396 -5.33 -3.53 -6.73
C HIS A 396 -5.44 -4.45 -5.49
N ALA A 397 -5.28 -3.90 -4.28
CA ALA A 397 -5.30 -4.72 -3.06
C ALA A 397 -6.67 -5.40 -2.84
N ASN A 398 -7.72 -4.91 -3.50
CA ASN A 398 -9.04 -5.54 -3.58
C ASN A 398 -9.08 -6.79 -4.47
N THR A 399 -8.20 -6.89 -5.47
CA THR A 399 -8.08 -8.04 -6.39
C THR A 399 -6.74 -8.78 -6.26
N GLY A 400 -5.97 -8.49 -5.19
CA GLY A 400 -4.78 -9.25 -4.83
C GLY A 400 -3.58 -9.07 -5.76
N GLY A 401 -3.36 -7.86 -6.30
CA GLY A 401 -2.24 -7.58 -7.19
C GLY A 401 -0.86 -7.98 -6.61
N VAL A 402 0.03 -8.52 -7.46
CA VAL A 402 1.36 -8.98 -7.06
C VAL A 402 2.41 -8.47 -8.04
N LEU A 403 3.43 -7.78 -7.50
CA LEU A 403 4.62 -7.36 -8.23
C LEU A 403 5.78 -8.30 -7.92
N HIS A 404 6.45 -8.82 -8.94
CA HIS A 404 7.65 -9.64 -8.79
C HIS A 404 8.86 -8.99 -9.47
N PHE A 405 10.04 -9.36 -9.00
CA PHE A 405 11.32 -9.08 -9.64
C PHE A 405 12.08 -10.40 -9.78
N TRP A 406 12.38 -10.79 -11.01
CA TRP A 406 13.01 -12.06 -11.37
C TRP A 406 14.41 -11.82 -11.92
N ILE A 407 15.35 -12.71 -11.63
CA ILE A 407 16.69 -12.68 -12.22
C ILE A 407 17.15 -14.07 -12.65
N ASP A 408 17.74 -14.14 -13.83
CA ASP A 408 18.44 -15.34 -14.30
C ASP A 408 19.57 -15.73 -13.32
N PRO A 409 19.75 -17.03 -13.00
CA PRO A 409 20.78 -17.48 -12.08
C PRO A 409 22.22 -17.11 -12.48
N ASP A 410 22.56 -17.16 -13.77
CA ASP A 410 23.90 -16.82 -14.26
C ASP A 410 24.14 -15.31 -14.17
N ALA A 411 23.11 -14.49 -14.45
CA ALA A 411 23.17 -13.05 -14.25
C ALA A 411 23.38 -12.68 -12.77
N LEU A 412 22.68 -13.35 -11.84
CA LEU A 412 22.90 -13.16 -10.41
C LEU A 412 24.32 -13.54 -9.99
N ALA A 413 24.83 -14.68 -10.47
CA ALA A 413 26.20 -15.12 -10.18
C ALA A 413 27.28 -14.13 -10.66
N GLN A 414 26.97 -13.36 -11.71
CA GLN A 414 27.82 -12.30 -12.26
C GLN A 414 27.55 -10.91 -11.63
N PHE A 415 26.59 -10.80 -10.71
CA PHE A 415 26.08 -9.55 -10.17
C PHE A 415 25.54 -8.58 -11.24
N ASP A 416 25.03 -9.11 -12.36
CA ASP A 416 24.41 -8.32 -13.43
C ASP A 416 22.91 -8.10 -13.17
N PHE A 417 22.62 -7.22 -12.21
CA PHE A 417 21.24 -6.82 -11.88
C PHE A 417 20.55 -5.99 -12.97
N SER A 418 21.25 -5.67 -14.08
CA SER A 418 20.61 -5.03 -15.24
C SER A 418 19.68 -5.97 -16.00
N LYS A 419 19.78 -7.28 -15.75
CA LYS A 419 18.97 -8.34 -16.35
C LYS A 419 17.69 -8.66 -15.59
N VAL A 420 17.40 -7.95 -14.51
CA VAL A 420 16.17 -8.17 -13.75
C VAL A 420 14.96 -7.80 -14.60
N ALA A 421 13.98 -8.70 -14.63
CA ALA A 421 12.65 -8.48 -15.18
C ALA A 421 11.64 -8.30 -14.04
N ALA A 422 10.54 -7.59 -14.31
CA ALA A 422 9.43 -7.47 -13.38
C ALA A 422 8.14 -7.91 -14.06
N THR A 423 7.29 -8.57 -13.28
CA THR A 423 5.92 -8.94 -13.67
C THR A 423 4.95 -8.32 -12.68
N TYR A 424 3.80 -7.86 -13.17
CA TYR A 424 2.68 -7.44 -12.31
C TYR A 424 1.43 -8.17 -12.76
N GLU A 425 0.81 -8.90 -11.83
CA GLU A 425 -0.40 -9.67 -12.08
C GLU A 425 -1.49 -9.30 -11.08
N CYS A 426 -2.75 -9.31 -11.52
CA CYS A 426 -3.93 -9.14 -10.66
C CYS A 426 -5.08 -10.01 -11.17
N ASP A 427 -6.01 -10.38 -10.28
CA ASP A 427 -7.25 -11.10 -10.66
C ASP A 427 -8.22 -10.24 -11.49
#